data_AF-A0A1X7VQU9-F1
#
_entry.id   AF-A0A1X7VQU9-F1
#
_cell.length_a   1.000
_cell.length_b   1.000
_cell.length_c   1.000
_cell.angle_alpha   90.00
_cell.angle_beta   90.00
_cell.angle_gamma   90.00
#
_symmetry.space_group_name_H-M   'P 1'
#
loop_
_entity.id
_entity.type
_entity.pdbx_description
1 polymer ?
#
loop_
_entity_poly.entity_id
_entity_poly.type
_entity_poly.pdbx_seq_one_letter_code
_entity_poly.pdbx_strand_id
1 'polypeptide(L)'
;MAQATGEQDLVNFEDIKDSLKTGDLLLLYRKDEEIPNYAVIINNSDHMKYFPLLMVKGVAKPMQRETFLHSKRRFLTAVTAVVRIFYGDYERVAICRLKTSEDEQGKLSSDAALKVVDNIDTETYTDEEFETASEAPTPTFRSVVTTVINLHRFYHKLGVLKDTAKPSDIKNTAEKWHEILPVTKPQFLKVPPVKLGLLSREEPPLYQKILRGLMPFAEDVHVTYKSIRDTLNTGDIVLFSSVCAAGAAIKIIGQQQFSHAALVLKPKGSDILMVWESCRNFVGKVDLGSCQIMGGTQILPLKHKIFSGYNDEVAIRRLVDLTDKEREKVHDTIMALTKKREGVKYQANIFEMVKAGYDFFDNFLSIFKNEEEDISTLFCSELVANAYQEAGLLGDEKPSNEYSPDELSSQNKDLTLKMGRLEKEIYIRMKYDDLDIED
;
A
#
# COMPACT_ATOMS: atom_id res chain seq x y z
N MET A 1 -19.30 27.81 -3.51
CA MET A 1 -18.02 27.38 -2.94
C MET A 1 -17.38 28.58 -2.25
N ALA A 2 -17.66 28.75 -0.97
CA ALA A 2 -17.05 29.79 -0.17
C ALA A 2 -15.68 29.29 0.32
N GLN A 3 -14.63 30.06 0.07
CA GLN A 3 -13.33 29.87 0.69
C GLN A 3 -13.47 29.98 2.21
N ALA A 4 -13.67 28.86 2.89
CA ALA A 4 -13.36 28.73 4.30
C ALA A 4 -11.83 28.62 4.46
N THR A 5 -11.10 29.65 4.03
CA THR A 5 -9.65 29.81 4.24
C THR A 5 -9.38 30.43 5.61
N GLY A 6 -10.12 29.99 6.63
CA GLY A 6 -9.57 30.07 7.97
C GLY A 6 -8.35 29.15 7.95
N GLU A 7 -7.17 29.69 8.19
CA GLU A 7 -5.97 28.91 8.52
C GLU A 7 -6.37 27.97 9.66
N GLN A 8 -6.82 26.76 9.34
CA GLN A 8 -7.02 25.73 10.33
C GLN A 8 -5.61 25.37 10.81
N ASP A 9 -5.38 25.48 12.12
CA ASP A 9 -4.12 25.08 12.72
C ASP A 9 -3.87 23.59 12.41
N LEU A 10 -3.04 23.33 11.39
CA LEU A 10 -2.63 21.98 11.03
C LEU A 10 -1.61 21.50 12.06
N VAL A 11 -1.86 20.33 12.62
CA VAL A 11 -0.98 19.71 13.63
C VAL A 11 -0.03 18.74 12.94
N ASN A 12 1.26 18.72 13.29
CA ASN A 12 2.14 17.67 12.77
C ASN A 12 1.81 16.35 13.45
N PHE A 13 1.78 15.27 12.67
CA PHE A 13 1.48 13.95 13.19
C PHE A 13 2.46 13.50 14.30
N GLU A 14 3.75 13.83 14.15
CA GLU A 14 4.79 13.53 15.14
C GLU A 14 4.51 14.16 16.52
N ASP A 15 3.84 15.32 16.56
CA ASP A 15 3.55 16.03 17.80
C ASP A 15 2.43 15.35 18.61
N ILE A 16 1.65 14.47 17.97
CA ILE A 16 0.46 13.86 18.57
C ILE A 16 0.51 12.34 18.62
N LYS A 17 1.38 11.67 17.86
CA LYS A 17 1.39 10.20 17.72
C LYS A 17 1.45 9.47 19.07
N ASP A 18 2.28 9.95 20.00
CA ASP A 18 2.50 9.31 21.30
C ASP A 18 1.35 9.56 22.29
N SER A 19 0.48 10.51 21.96
CA SER A 19 -0.73 10.81 22.73
C SER A 19 -1.97 10.10 22.20
N LEU A 20 -1.88 9.39 21.06
CA LEU A 20 -3.02 8.66 20.49
C LEU A 20 -3.42 7.50 21.40
N LYS A 21 -4.73 7.30 21.58
CA LYS A 21 -5.25 6.27 22.49
C LYS A 21 -6.21 5.35 21.74
N THR A 22 -6.34 4.12 22.24
CA THR A 22 -7.35 3.19 21.75
C THR A 22 -8.74 3.83 21.84
N GLY A 23 -9.47 3.84 20.73
CA GLY A 23 -10.78 4.47 20.62
C GLY A 23 -10.78 5.89 20.03
N ASP A 24 -9.62 6.54 19.82
CA ASP A 24 -9.55 7.77 19.03
C ASP A 24 -9.96 7.50 17.57
N LEU A 25 -10.42 8.52 16.85
CA LEU A 25 -10.82 8.42 15.44
C LEU A 25 -9.88 9.18 14.53
N LEU A 26 -9.53 8.55 13.41
CA LEU A 26 -8.86 9.16 12.28
C LEU A 26 -9.88 9.28 11.14
N LEU A 27 -10.09 10.50 10.67
CA LEU A 27 -11.06 10.85 9.63
C LEU A 27 -10.33 11.16 8.33
N LEU A 28 -10.85 10.63 7.23
CA LEU A 28 -10.24 10.76 5.91
C LEU A 28 -11.17 11.53 4.97
N TYR A 29 -10.67 12.60 4.38
CA TYR A 29 -11.43 13.49 3.51
C TYR A 29 -10.85 13.44 2.10
N ARG A 30 -11.70 13.10 1.12
CA ARG A 30 -11.35 13.22 -0.30
C ARG A 30 -11.16 14.68 -0.69
N LYS A 31 -10.55 14.87 -1.86
CA LYS A 31 -10.39 16.18 -2.47
C LYS A 31 -11.71 16.94 -2.55
N ASP A 32 -11.69 18.21 -2.13
CA ASP A 32 -12.84 19.12 -2.12
C ASP A 32 -14.05 18.69 -1.26
N GLU A 33 -13.96 17.59 -0.49
CA GLU A 33 -15.05 17.13 0.37
C GLU A 33 -14.96 17.73 1.79
N GLU A 34 -16.07 18.27 2.28
CA GLU A 34 -16.18 18.87 3.63
C GLU A 34 -16.48 17.84 4.74
N ILE A 35 -16.95 16.65 4.36
CA ILE A 35 -17.38 15.58 5.27
C ILE A 35 -16.43 14.39 5.07
N PRO A 36 -16.00 13.69 6.13
CA PRO A 36 -15.07 12.57 5.98
C PRO A 36 -15.75 11.38 5.28
N ASN A 37 -15.08 10.80 4.29
CA ASN A 37 -15.55 9.60 3.59
C ASN A 37 -15.39 8.33 4.43
N TYR A 38 -14.39 8.33 5.33
CA TYR A 38 -14.02 7.19 6.15
C TYR A 38 -13.60 7.62 7.55
N ALA A 39 -13.89 6.76 8.51
CA ALA A 39 -13.36 6.85 9.85
C ALA A 39 -12.59 5.57 10.20
N VAL A 40 -11.50 5.74 10.92
CA VAL A 40 -10.63 4.66 11.37
C VAL A 40 -10.45 4.81 12.86
N ILE A 41 -10.81 3.79 13.61
CA ILE A 41 -10.57 3.75 15.05
C ILE A 41 -9.09 3.44 15.25
N ILE A 42 -8.42 4.28 16.03
CA ILE A 42 -7.06 4.03 16.48
C ILE A 42 -7.13 3.01 17.59
N ASN A 43 -6.31 1.97 17.50
CA ASN A 43 -6.00 1.06 18.57
C ASN A 43 -4.52 1.29 18.91
N ASN A 44 -4.17 1.52 20.17
CA ASN A 44 -2.81 1.78 20.62
C ASN A 44 -2.36 0.70 21.62
N SER A 45 -2.35 -0.57 21.20
CA SER A 45 -1.77 -1.66 22.01
C SER A 45 -0.27 -1.78 21.83
N ASP A 46 0.43 -1.97 22.95
CA ASP A 46 1.87 -2.29 23.03
C ASP A 46 2.27 -3.56 22.23
N HIS A 47 1.29 -4.40 21.87
CA HIS A 47 1.52 -5.69 21.21
C HIS A 47 1.61 -5.62 19.69
N MET A 48 1.31 -4.48 19.06
CA MET A 48 1.52 -4.29 17.63
C MET A 48 2.37 -3.04 17.41
N LYS A 49 3.65 -3.24 17.10
CA LYS A 49 4.59 -2.18 16.70
C LYS A 49 4.10 -1.35 15.49
N TYR A 50 3.04 -1.80 14.81
CA TYR A 50 2.46 -1.17 13.63
C TYR A 50 1.09 -0.62 13.95
N PHE A 51 0.91 0.65 13.57
CA PHE A 51 -0.29 1.47 13.65
C PHE A 51 -1.59 0.64 13.59
N PRO A 52 -2.18 0.28 14.74
CA PRO A 52 -3.37 -0.56 14.76
C PRO A 52 -4.59 0.28 14.38
N LEU A 53 -4.86 0.35 13.08
CA LEU A 53 -6.04 1.01 12.55
C LEU A 53 -7.19 0.00 12.46
N LEU A 54 -8.24 0.18 13.25
CA LEU A 54 -9.50 -0.54 13.14
C LEU A 54 -10.45 0.28 12.26
N MET A 55 -10.54 -0.06 10.97
CA MET A 55 -11.44 0.68 10.08
C MET A 55 -12.91 0.35 10.32
N VAL A 56 -13.73 1.39 10.46
CA VAL A 56 -15.18 1.32 10.38
C VAL A 56 -15.61 1.95 9.05
N LYS A 57 -15.68 1.11 8.02
CA LYS A 57 -16.04 1.56 6.67
C LYS A 57 -17.55 1.71 6.51
N GLY A 58 -17.99 2.86 6.02
CA GLY A 58 -19.32 3.06 5.46
C GLY A 58 -19.40 2.47 4.05
N VAL A 59 -20.57 1.93 3.68
CA VAL A 59 -20.77 1.30 2.37
C VAL A 59 -21.43 2.31 1.42
N ALA A 60 -20.72 2.71 0.35
CA ALA A 60 -21.23 3.71 -0.60
C ALA A 60 -22.40 3.21 -1.48
N LYS A 61 -22.49 1.89 -1.71
CA LYS A 61 -23.60 1.24 -2.45
C LYS A 61 -24.35 0.29 -1.51
N PRO A 62 -25.70 0.26 -1.50
CA PRO A 62 -26.42 -0.76 -0.76
C PRO A 62 -26.04 -2.12 -1.36
N MET A 63 -25.37 -2.97 -0.59
CA MET A 63 -25.29 -4.38 -0.94
C MET A 63 -26.68 -4.98 -0.76
N GLN A 64 -27.05 -5.98 -1.58
CA GLN A 64 -28.33 -6.66 -1.36
C GLN A 64 -28.33 -7.31 0.03
N ARG A 65 -29.50 -7.39 0.67
CA ARG A 65 -29.64 -7.89 2.05
C ARG A 65 -28.96 -9.24 2.24
N GLU A 66 -28.96 -10.09 1.21
CA GLU A 66 -28.33 -11.42 1.25
C GLU A 66 -26.79 -11.40 1.13
N THR A 67 -26.19 -10.33 0.58
CA THR A 67 -24.72 -10.18 0.42
C THR A 67 -24.06 -9.42 1.58
N PHE A 68 -24.84 -9.05 2.60
CA PHE A 68 -24.37 -8.40 3.82
C PHE A 68 -23.58 -9.34 4.76
N LEU A 69 -23.60 -10.65 4.48
CA LEU A 69 -22.97 -11.67 5.30
C LEU A 69 -21.54 -11.96 4.83
N HIS A 70 -20.61 -11.70 5.75
CA HIS A 70 -19.18 -11.99 5.69
C HIS A 70 -18.28 -10.95 5.03
N SER A 71 -17.48 -10.28 5.85
CA SER A 71 -16.28 -9.60 5.38
C SER A 71 -15.04 -10.14 6.10
N LYS A 72 -14.20 -10.89 5.38
CA LYS A 72 -12.82 -11.26 5.78
C LYS A 72 -11.88 -10.03 5.65
N ARG A 73 -12.34 -8.81 5.99
CA ARG A 73 -11.74 -7.53 5.55
C ARG A 73 -10.82 -6.83 6.58
N ARG A 74 -10.60 -7.40 7.76
CA ARG A 74 -10.01 -6.66 8.91
C ARG A 74 -8.59 -6.14 8.68
N PHE A 75 -7.66 -6.99 8.21
CA PHE A 75 -6.26 -6.59 8.02
C PHE A 75 -6.05 -5.72 6.78
N LEU A 76 -6.98 -5.81 5.84
CA LEU A 76 -6.90 -5.14 4.57
C LEU A 76 -7.22 -3.65 4.65
N THR A 77 -8.24 -3.34 5.45
CA THR A 77 -8.86 -2.03 5.40
C THR A 77 -7.95 -1.01 6.09
N ALA A 78 -7.31 -1.38 7.21
CA ALA A 78 -6.24 -0.62 7.88
C ALA A 78 -5.11 -0.21 6.92
N VAL A 79 -4.54 -1.18 6.20
CA VAL A 79 -3.51 -0.95 5.19
C VAL A 79 -4.06 -0.09 4.06
N THR A 80 -5.31 -0.29 3.61
CA THR A 80 -5.95 0.57 2.60
C THR A 80 -6.02 2.02 3.07
N ALA A 81 -6.42 2.29 4.32
CA ALA A 81 -6.47 3.65 4.84
C ALA A 81 -5.09 4.29 4.93
N VAL A 82 -4.10 3.60 5.52
CA VAL A 82 -2.71 4.06 5.58
C VAL A 82 -2.19 4.36 4.18
N VAL A 83 -2.37 3.43 3.24
CA VAL A 83 -2.01 3.61 1.83
C VAL A 83 -2.68 4.84 1.25
N ARG A 84 -3.99 4.98 1.41
CA ARG A 84 -4.74 6.11 0.85
C ARG A 84 -4.39 7.45 1.49
N ILE A 85 -4.08 7.47 2.78
CA ILE A 85 -3.60 8.64 3.54
C ILE A 85 -2.24 9.10 3.02
N PHE A 86 -1.28 8.18 2.93
CA PHE A 86 0.10 8.53 2.58
C PHE A 86 0.32 8.72 1.09
N TYR A 87 -0.60 8.22 0.26
CA TYR A 87 -0.40 8.18 -1.18
C TYR A 87 -1.43 8.95 -2.01
N GLY A 88 -2.38 9.65 -1.39
CA GLY A 88 -3.05 10.78 -2.04
C GLY A 88 -4.46 10.52 -2.56
N ASP A 89 -5.19 9.54 -2.02
CA ASP A 89 -6.65 9.46 -2.23
C ASP A 89 -7.41 10.44 -1.29
N TYR A 90 -6.73 10.94 -0.24
CA TYR A 90 -7.28 11.91 0.70
C TYR A 90 -6.36 13.13 0.81
N GLU A 91 -6.94 14.32 0.67
CA GLU A 91 -6.19 15.59 0.78
C GLU A 91 -6.09 16.07 2.23
N ARG A 92 -7.02 15.64 3.08
CA ARG A 92 -7.04 16.02 4.49
C ARG A 92 -7.30 14.81 5.37
N VAL A 93 -6.57 14.78 6.47
CA VAL A 93 -6.72 13.80 7.54
C VAL A 93 -6.97 14.57 8.82
N ALA A 94 -7.91 14.11 9.64
CA ALA A 94 -8.13 14.70 10.95
C ALA A 94 -8.18 13.64 12.04
N ILE A 95 -7.81 14.02 13.26
CA ILE A 95 -7.94 13.17 14.45
C ILE A 95 -9.05 13.73 15.34
N CYS A 96 -9.87 12.86 15.90
CA CYS A 96 -10.82 13.17 16.96
C CYS A 96 -10.51 12.30 18.17
N ARG A 97 -10.32 12.94 19.33
CA ARG A 97 -9.99 12.26 20.58
C ARG A 97 -11.24 11.78 21.27
N LEU A 98 -11.19 10.61 21.90
CA LEU A 98 -12.30 10.17 22.72
C LEU A 98 -12.54 11.12 23.91
N LYS A 99 -13.79 11.55 24.11
CA LYS A 99 -14.27 12.37 25.25
C LYS A 99 -14.60 11.45 26.43
N THR A 100 -13.64 10.67 26.89
CA THR A 100 -13.79 9.86 28.11
C THR A 100 -12.87 10.40 29.21
N SER A 101 -13.19 10.10 30.47
CA SER A 101 -12.22 10.33 31.54
C SER A 101 -10.95 9.50 31.30
N GLU A 102 -9.78 9.96 31.75
CA GLU A 102 -8.52 9.21 31.57
C GLU A 102 -8.61 7.79 32.17
N ASP A 103 -9.33 7.65 33.29
CA ASP A 103 -9.57 6.38 33.98
C ASP A 103 -10.47 5.40 33.19
N GLU A 104 -11.40 5.91 32.38
CA GLU A 104 -12.24 5.10 31.50
C GLU A 104 -11.51 4.72 30.22
N GLN A 105 -10.69 5.63 29.69
CA GLN A 105 -9.92 5.38 28.48
C GLN A 105 -8.82 4.34 28.71
N GLY A 106 -8.18 4.33 29.88
CA GLY A 106 -7.20 3.31 30.27
C GLY A 106 -7.80 1.91 30.42
N LYS A 107 -9.12 1.77 30.52
CA LYS A 107 -9.83 0.48 30.60
C LYS A 107 -10.21 -0.09 29.23
N LEU A 108 -10.12 0.72 28.17
CA LEU A 108 -10.38 0.27 26.80
C LEU A 108 -9.21 -0.58 26.31
N SER A 109 -9.27 -1.89 26.59
CA SER A 109 -8.26 -2.81 26.07
C SER A 109 -8.46 -3.01 24.57
N SER A 110 -7.34 -3.10 23.86
CA SER A 110 -7.33 -3.39 22.42
C SER A 110 -8.03 -4.70 22.07
N ASP A 111 -7.95 -5.70 22.94
CA ASP A 111 -8.67 -6.96 22.80
C ASP A 111 -10.18 -6.78 22.89
N ALA A 112 -10.66 -5.90 23.77
CA ALA A 112 -12.09 -5.58 23.86
C ALA A 112 -12.56 -4.82 22.61
N ALA A 113 -11.79 -3.83 22.15
CA ALA A 113 -12.08 -3.11 20.91
C ALA A 113 -12.13 -4.06 19.71
N LEU A 114 -11.17 -4.98 19.58
CA LEU A 114 -11.15 -6.01 18.54
C LEU A 114 -12.39 -6.89 18.61
N LYS A 115 -12.72 -7.44 19.78
CA LYS A 115 -13.94 -8.26 19.95
C LYS A 115 -15.22 -7.52 19.60
N VAL A 116 -15.30 -6.22 19.89
CA VAL A 116 -16.47 -5.40 19.55
C VAL A 116 -16.58 -5.18 18.04
N VAL A 117 -15.48 -4.83 17.36
CA VAL A 117 -15.46 -4.72 15.89
C VAL A 117 -15.88 -6.04 15.27
N ASP A 118 -15.39 -7.15 15.80
CA ASP A 118 -15.71 -8.49 15.31
C ASP A 118 -17.21 -8.81 15.35
N ASN A 119 -17.89 -8.32 16.39
CA ASN A 119 -19.32 -8.49 16.55
C ASN A 119 -20.10 -7.56 15.62
N ILE A 120 -19.68 -6.31 15.47
CA ILE A 120 -20.36 -5.34 14.60
C ILE A 120 -20.29 -5.76 13.13
N ASP A 121 -19.16 -6.31 12.69
CA ASP A 121 -18.97 -6.81 11.32
C ASP A 121 -19.95 -7.93 10.93
N THR A 122 -20.50 -8.65 11.93
CA THR A 122 -21.45 -9.75 11.70
C THR A 122 -22.90 -9.37 11.98
N GLU A 123 -23.13 -8.17 12.52
CA GLU A 123 -24.46 -7.67 12.84
C GLU A 123 -25.16 -7.09 11.62
N THR A 124 -26.44 -7.43 11.48
CA THR A 124 -27.30 -6.82 10.47
C THR A 124 -27.74 -5.43 10.91
N TYR A 125 -27.99 -4.57 9.93
CA TYR A 125 -28.67 -3.31 10.17
C TYR A 125 -30.15 -3.59 10.49
N THR A 126 -30.72 -2.83 11.42
CA THR A 126 -32.16 -2.81 11.64
C THR A 126 -32.84 -2.21 10.41
N ASP A 127 -34.14 -2.47 10.23
CA ASP A 127 -34.89 -1.91 9.10
C ASP A 127 -34.83 -0.36 9.11
N GLU A 128 -34.88 0.27 10.29
CA GLU A 128 -34.78 1.72 10.46
C GLU A 128 -33.39 2.27 10.09
N GLU A 129 -32.31 1.58 10.47
CA GLU A 129 -30.96 2.00 10.09
C GLU A 129 -30.71 1.82 8.60
N PHE A 130 -31.22 0.74 8.01
CA PHE A 130 -31.14 0.50 6.57
C PHE A 130 -31.90 1.57 5.78
N GLU A 131 -33.14 1.88 6.20
CA GLU A 131 -33.94 2.95 5.61
C GLU A 131 -33.20 4.29 5.70
N THR A 132 -32.71 4.65 6.88
CA THR A 132 -31.93 5.87 7.12
C THR A 132 -30.71 5.98 6.19
N ALA A 133 -29.94 4.90 6.02
CA ALA A 133 -28.80 4.89 5.11
C ALA A 133 -29.22 4.93 3.63
N SER A 134 -30.34 4.31 3.28
CA SER A 134 -30.85 4.26 1.91
C SER A 134 -31.32 5.63 1.41
N GLU A 135 -31.92 6.43 2.30
CA GLU A 135 -32.44 7.78 2.07
C GLU A 135 -31.37 8.87 1.99
N ALA A 136 -30.10 8.52 2.22
CA ALA A 136 -28.98 9.45 2.09
C ALA A 136 -28.92 10.06 0.66
N PRO A 137 -28.76 11.38 0.51
CA PRO A 137 -28.86 12.08 -0.77
C PRO A 137 -27.73 11.73 -1.75
N THR A 138 -26.57 11.32 -1.24
CA THR A 138 -25.41 10.94 -2.05
C THR A 138 -24.75 9.66 -1.51
N PRO A 139 -24.00 8.91 -2.35
CA PRO A 139 -23.20 7.77 -1.90
C PRO A 139 -22.21 8.13 -0.79
N THR A 140 -21.62 9.33 -0.85
CA THR A 140 -20.73 9.85 0.20
C THR A 140 -21.48 10.01 1.52
N PHE A 141 -22.65 10.68 1.49
CA PHE A 141 -23.45 10.89 2.69
C PHE A 141 -23.93 9.55 3.29
N ARG A 142 -24.26 8.57 2.44
CA ARG A 142 -24.56 7.19 2.88
C ARG A 142 -23.39 6.55 3.62
N SER A 143 -22.17 6.70 3.10
CA SER A 143 -20.95 6.22 3.77
C SER A 143 -20.82 6.85 5.15
N VAL A 144 -21.03 8.15 5.27
CA VAL A 144 -20.97 8.88 6.55
C VAL A 144 -22.00 8.34 7.54
N VAL A 145 -23.27 8.25 7.13
CA VAL A 145 -24.37 7.74 7.98
C VAL A 145 -24.07 6.33 8.49
N THR A 146 -23.67 5.43 7.60
CA THR A 146 -23.33 4.04 7.97
C THR A 146 -22.10 3.95 8.87
N THR A 147 -21.07 4.76 8.61
CA THR A 147 -19.91 4.88 9.51
C THR A 147 -20.33 5.36 10.89
N VAL A 148 -21.18 6.38 11.00
CA VAL A 148 -21.65 6.92 12.27
C VAL A 148 -22.48 5.90 13.04
N ILE A 149 -23.39 5.17 12.39
CA ILE A 149 -24.16 4.08 13.00
C ILE A 149 -23.21 3.03 13.60
N ASN A 150 -22.24 2.57 12.81
CA ASN A 150 -21.28 1.58 13.26
C ASN A 150 -20.40 2.08 14.42
N LEU A 151 -19.93 3.33 14.37
CA LEU A 151 -19.16 3.95 15.46
C LEU A 151 -20.00 4.08 16.73
N HIS A 152 -21.30 4.39 16.59
CA HIS A 152 -22.20 4.46 17.72
C HIS A 152 -22.39 3.09 18.38
N ARG A 153 -22.60 2.03 17.58
CA ARG A 153 -22.65 0.64 18.06
C ARG A 153 -21.35 0.24 18.74
N PHE A 154 -20.22 0.63 18.16
CA PHE A 154 -18.88 0.36 18.69
C PHE A 154 -18.70 0.96 20.08
N TYR A 155 -18.91 2.27 20.22
CA TYR A 155 -18.77 2.93 21.51
C TYR A 155 -19.80 2.48 22.54
N HIS A 156 -21.03 2.16 22.13
CA HIS A 156 -22.03 1.57 23.03
C HIS A 156 -21.59 0.19 23.56
N LYS A 157 -21.13 -0.70 22.68
CA LYS A 157 -20.65 -2.04 23.08
C LYS A 157 -19.37 -2.00 23.91
N LEU A 158 -18.55 -0.97 23.74
CA LEU A 158 -17.41 -0.68 24.62
C LEU A 158 -17.81 -0.09 25.97
N GLY A 159 -19.08 0.25 26.17
CA GLY A 159 -19.57 0.92 27.39
C GLY A 159 -19.20 2.40 27.46
N VAL A 160 -18.69 2.99 26.39
CA VAL A 160 -18.39 4.43 26.29
C VAL A 160 -19.68 5.24 26.13
N LEU A 161 -20.65 4.71 25.38
CA LEU A 161 -21.99 5.28 25.27
C LEU A 161 -23.00 4.43 26.04
N LYS A 162 -23.88 5.07 26.81
CA LYS A 162 -24.91 4.39 27.59
C LYS A 162 -26.08 3.89 26.74
N ASP A 163 -26.46 4.69 25.75
CA ASP A 163 -27.58 4.41 24.86
C ASP A 163 -27.07 4.33 23.41
N THR A 164 -27.86 3.76 22.50
CA THR A 164 -27.61 3.86 21.05
C THR A 164 -28.39 5.03 20.48
N ALA A 165 -27.77 5.89 19.65
CA ALA A 165 -28.50 6.95 18.96
C ALA A 165 -29.54 6.34 18.03
N LYS A 166 -30.72 6.95 17.95
CA LYS A 166 -31.71 6.50 16.99
C LYS A 166 -31.24 6.85 15.59
N PRO A 167 -31.49 5.99 14.58
CA PRO A 167 -31.15 6.30 13.19
C PRO A 167 -31.68 7.66 12.72
N SER A 168 -32.89 8.04 13.17
CA SER A 168 -33.47 9.36 12.92
C SER A 168 -32.60 10.53 13.41
N ASP A 169 -31.89 10.35 14.52
CA ASP A 169 -30.99 11.36 15.08
C ASP A 169 -29.76 11.51 14.19
N ILE A 170 -29.25 10.39 13.65
CA ILE A 170 -28.06 10.34 12.78
C ILE A 170 -28.32 11.01 11.42
N LYS A 171 -29.50 10.81 10.83
CA LYS A 171 -29.88 11.37 9.51
C LYS A 171 -29.73 12.90 9.46
N ASN A 172 -30.14 13.57 10.55
CA ASN A 172 -30.14 15.02 10.66
C ASN A 172 -28.79 15.59 11.13
N THR A 173 -27.85 14.74 11.54
CA THR A 173 -26.58 15.15 12.15
C THR A 173 -25.35 14.71 11.37
N ALA A 174 -25.47 14.24 10.13
CA ALA A 174 -24.28 13.85 9.36
C ALA A 174 -23.26 15.00 9.21
N GLU A 175 -23.70 16.27 9.22
CA GLU A 175 -22.83 17.46 9.26
C GLU A 175 -22.26 17.73 10.66
N LYS A 176 -22.93 17.22 11.70
CA LYS A 176 -22.61 17.39 13.13
C LYS A 176 -22.27 16.07 13.81
N TRP A 177 -21.72 15.12 13.05
CA TRP A 177 -21.52 13.74 13.52
C TRP A 177 -20.60 13.68 14.77
N HIS A 178 -19.70 14.66 14.92
CA HIS A 178 -18.81 14.79 16.08
C HIS A 178 -19.52 15.26 17.36
N GLU A 179 -20.77 15.72 17.27
CA GLU A 179 -21.62 16.07 18.42
C GLU A 179 -22.32 14.84 18.99
N ILE A 180 -22.64 13.85 18.14
CA ILE A 180 -23.33 12.62 18.54
C ILE A 180 -22.36 11.48 18.92
N LEU A 181 -21.14 11.52 18.42
CA LEU A 181 -20.09 10.61 18.86
C LEU A 181 -19.36 11.17 20.09
N PRO A 182 -18.85 10.30 20.97
CA PRO A 182 -18.13 10.70 22.18
C PRO A 182 -16.70 11.13 21.83
N VAL A 183 -16.51 12.00 20.82
CA VAL A 183 -15.19 12.44 20.35
C VAL A 183 -15.07 13.95 20.28
N THR A 184 -13.85 14.48 20.36
CA THR A 184 -13.56 15.91 20.22
C THR A 184 -13.83 16.39 18.81
N LYS A 185 -13.76 17.71 18.61
CA LYS A 185 -13.75 18.28 17.27
C LYS A 185 -12.54 17.76 16.48
N PRO A 186 -12.65 17.65 15.14
CA PRO A 186 -11.54 17.26 14.28
C PRO A 186 -10.35 18.21 14.41
N GLN A 187 -9.16 17.63 14.64
CA GLN A 187 -7.86 18.30 14.55
C GLN A 187 -7.20 17.85 13.26
N PHE A 188 -7.03 18.76 12.30
CA PHE A 188 -6.48 18.42 10.98
C PHE A 188 -4.96 18.25 11.04
N LEU A 189 -4.48 17.21 10.36
CA LEU A 189 -3.07 16.88 10.29
C LEU A 189 -2.42 17.57 9.11
N LYS A 190 -1.17 18.01 9.31
CA LYS A 190 -0.27 18.36 8.22
C LYS A 190 0.18 17.10 7.51
N VAL A 191 -0.56 16.70 6.46
CA VAL A 191 -0.15 15.59 5.60
C VAL A 191 1.00 16.09 4.70
N PRO A 192 2.17 15.43 4.69
CA PRO A 192 3.26 15.83 3.81
C PRO A 192 2.79 15.75 2.35
N PRO A 193 3.10 16.75 1.50
CA PRO A 193 2.71 16.70 0.11
C PRO A 193 3.35 15.50 -0.57
N VAL A 194 2.57 14.75 -1.35
CA VAL A 194 3.09 13.67 -2.19
C VAL A 194 4.07 14.29 -3.18
N LYS A 195 5.36 13.94 -3.08
CA LYS A 195 6.36 14.35 -4.06
C LYS A 195 6.15 13.54 -5.34
N LEU A 196 5.51 14.16 -6.33
CA LEU A 196 5.46 13.62 -7.69
C LEU A 196 6.88 13.52 -8.25
N GLY A 197 7.22 12.39 -8.88
CA GLY A 197 8.55 12.19 -9.45
C GLY A 197 8.86 13.07 -10.66
N LEU A 198 10.11 13.00 -11.11
CA LEU A 198 10.69 13.85 -12.16
C LEU A 198 9.91 13.79 -13.49
N LEU A 199 9.32 12.64 -13.82
CA LEU A 199 8.51 12.40 -15.03
C LEU A 199 7.04 12.81 -14.89
N SER A 200 6.64 13.50 -13.82
CA SER A 200 5.37 14.23 -13.83
C SER A 200 5.36 15.39 -14.82
N ARG A 201 6.51 15.73 -15.41
CA ARG A 201 6.67 16.63 -16.54
C ARG A 201 6.50 15.83 -17.83
N GLU A 202 5.68 16.33 -18.77
CA GLU A 202 5.28 15.63 -20.00
C GLU A 202 6.44 15.11 -20.88
N GLU A 203 7.67 15.62 -20.68
CA GLU A 203 8.84 15.16 -21.42
C GLU A 203 9.94 14.50 -20.54
N PRO A 204 10.50 13.36 -21.00
CA PRO A 204 11.64 12.73 -20.36
C PRO A 204 12.91 13.60 -20.46
N PRO A 205 13.82 13.57 -19.47
CA PRO A 205 15.12 14.26 -19.54
C PRO A 205 15.96 13.87 -20.77
N LEU A 206 16.85 14.77 -21.21
CA LEU A 206 17.68 14.57 -22.43
C LEU A 206 18.48 13.26 -22.44
N TYR A 207 19.16 12.91 -21.33
CA TYR A 207 19.96 11.68 -21.27
C TYR A 207 19.09 10.43 -21.50
N GLN A 208 17.82 10.50 -21.11
CA GLN A 208 16.89 9.41 -21.29
C GLN A 208 16.47 9.28 -22.76
N LYS A 209 16.21 10.40 -23.43
CA LYS A 209 15.98 10.41 -24.90
C LYS A 209 17.17 9.78 -25.64
N ILE A 210 18.40 10.04 -25.18
CA ILE A 210 19.61 9.40 -25.72
C ILE A 210 19.61 7.89 -25.44
N LEU A 211 19.34 7.47 -24.20
CA LEU A 211 19.26 6.04 -23.84
C LEU A 211 18.18 5.30 -24.65
N ARG A 212 17.00 5.90 -24.85
CA ARG A 212 15.93 5.34 -25.70
C ARG A 212 16.40 5.14 -27.15
N GLY A 213 17.24 6.03 -27.66
CA GLY A 213 17.81 5.91 -29.00
C GLY A 213 18.89 4.84 -29.13
N LEU A 214 19.64 4.58 -28.04
CA LEU A 214 20.68 3.54 -28.00
C LEU A 214 20.12 2.14 -27.74
N MET A 215 19.02 2.06 -26.98
CA MET A 215 18.34 0.82 -26.63
C MET A 215 16.86 0.98 -26.99
N PRO A 216 16.49 0.75 -28.27
CA PRO A 216 15.09 0.84 -28.67
C PRO A 216 14.28 -0.18 -27.89
N PHE A 217 13.28 0.31 -27.16
CA PHE A 217 12.32 -0.54 -26.48
C PHE A 217 11.50 -1.32 -27.50
N ALA A 218 11.02 -2.50 -27.10
CA ALA A 218 10.11 -3.26 -27.94
C ALA A 218 8.86 -2.38 -28.25
N GLU A 219 8.38 -2.43 -29.50
CA GLU A 219 7.14 -1.75 -29.94
C GLU A 219 5.87 -2.37 -29.34
N ASP A 220 5.97 -2.92 -28.12
CA ASP A 220 4.92 -3.72 -27.51
C ASP A 220 3.69 -2.88 -27.16
N VAL A 221 2.53 -3.54 -27.26
CA VAL A 221 1.22 -2.96 -26.97
C VAL A 221 1.15 -2.62 -25.48
N HIS A 222 1.26 -1.35 -25.15
CA HIS A 222 1.11 -0.87 -23.79
C HIS A 222 -0.36 -0.93 -23.35
N VAL A 223 -0.61 -1.61 -22.23
CA VAL A 223 -1.94 -1.72 -21.61
C VAL A 223 -2.10 -0.75 -20.45
N THR A 224 -3.33 -0.42 -20.07
CA THR A 224 -3.58 0.39 -18.87
C THR A 224 -3.43 -0.48 -17.62
N TYR A 225 -2.92 0.09 -16.52
CA TYR A 225 -2.84 -0.63 -15.24
C TYR A 225 -4.21 -1.17 -14.80
N LYS A 226 -5.27 -0.38 -14.99
CA LYS A 226 -6.66 -0.77 -14.71
C LYS A 226 -7.06 -2.08 -15.39
N SER A 227 -6.66 -2.29 -16.64
CA SER A 227 -7.04 -3.48 -17.43
C SER A 227 -6.45 -4.80 -16.91
N ILE A 228 -5.34 -4.74 -16.19
CA ILE A 228 -4.64 -5.95 -15.70
C ILE A 228 -4.69 -6.13 -14.20
N ARG A 229 -4.99 -5.06 -13.43
CA ARG A 229 -4.96 -5.01 -11.96
C ARG A 229 -5.57 -6.25 -11.33
N ASP A 230 -6.78 -6.61 -11.74
CA ASP A 230 -7.52 -7.68 -11.08
C ASP A 230 -6.98 -9.08 -11.38
N THR A 231 -6.16 -9.20 -12.43
CA THR A 231 -5.45 -10.44 -12.79
C THR A 231 -4.12 -10.63 -12.05
N LEU A 232 -3.63 -9.60 -11.37
CA LEU A 232 -2.37 -9.65 -10.65
C LEU A 232 -2.52 -10.41 -9.32
N ASN A 233 -1.47 -11.15 -8.94
CA ASN A 233 -1.40 -11.99 -7.77
C ASN A 233 -0.04 -11.95 -7.07
N THR A 234 0.01 -12.44 -5.83
CA THR A 234 1.29 -12.58 -5.10
C THR A 234 2.26 -13.45 -5.87
N GLY A 235 3.48 -12.94 -6.07
CA GLY A 235 4.51 -13.64 -6.84
C GLY A 235 4.52 -13.32 -8.32
N ASP A 236 3.73 -12.36 -8.82
CA ASP A 236 4.03 -11.76 -10.13
C ASP A 236 5.26 -10.85 -10.00
N ILE A 237 6.06 -10.71 -11.07
CA ILE A 237 7.25 -9.86 -11.08
C ILE A 237 6.91 -8.50 -11.68
N VAL A 238 7.38 -7.42 -11.06
CA VAL A 238 7.37 -6.07 -11.61
C VAL A 238 8.80 -5.67 -11.96
N LEU A 239 9.03 -5.34 -13.22
CA LEU A 239 10.31 -4.90 -13.76
C LEU A 239 10.25 -3.40 -14.05
N PHE A 240 11.26 -2.65 -13.64
CA PHE A 240 11.32 -1.20 -13.78
C PHE A 240 12.56 -0.75 -14.53
N SER A 241 12.37 0.10 -15.53
CA SER A 241 13.44 0.90 -16.13
C SER A 241 13.46 2.27 -15.46
N SER A 242 14.34 2.47 -14.49
CA SER A 242 14.39 3.70 -13.67
C SER A 242 15.15 4.84 -14.36
N VAL A 243 14.79 6.09 -14.01
CA VAL A 243 15.46 7.33 -14.48
C VAL A 243 16.64 7.78 -13.64
N CYS A 244 16.90 7.18 -12.49
CA CYS A 244 18.01 7.66 -11.66
C CYS A 244 19.36 7.37 -12.35
N ALA A 245 20.37 8.21 -12.11
CA ALA A 245 21.74 8.01 -12.65
C ALA A 245 22.28 6.61 -12.35
N ALA A 246 21.90 6.07 -11.19
CA ALA A 246 22.10 4.69 -10.79
C ALA A 246 21.51 3.66 -11.78
N GLY A 247 20.24 3.83 -12.15
CA GLY A 247 19.57 2.98 -13.13
C GLY A 247 20.13 3.13 -14.54
N ALA A 248 20.54 4.34 -14.93
CA ALA A 248 21.22 4.57 -16.21
C ALA A 248 22.56 3.82 -16.28
N ALA A 249 23.36 3.83 -15.20
CA ALA A 249 24.61 3.10 -15.14
C ALA A 249 24.39 1.58 -15.30
N ILE A 250 23.43 1.00 -14.56
CA ILE A 250 23.09 -0.42 -14.66
C ILE A 250 22.70 -0.79 -16.10
N LYS A 251 21.86 0.01 -16.75
CA LYS A 251 21.41 -0.22 -18.13
C LYS A 251 22.55 -0.16 -19.15
N ILE A 252 23.37 0.89 -19.10
CA ILE A 252 24.48 1.10 -20.05
C ILE A 252 25.51 -0.01 -19.93
N ILE A 253 25.88 -0.37 -18.70
CA ILE A 253 26.94 -1.35 -18.48
C ILE A 253 26.44 -2.75 -18.80
N GLY A 254 25.28 -3.13 -18.26
CA GLY A 254 24.77 -4.48 -18.41
C GLY A 254 24.18 -4.75 -19.79
N GLN A 255 24.04 -3.72 -20.64
CA GLN A 255 23.16 -3.74 -21.80
C GLN A 255 21.75 -4.20 -21.42
N GLN A 256 21.32 -3.81 -20.21
CA GLN A 256 20.09 -4.31 -19.61
C GLN A 256 18.92 -3.38 -19.89
N GLN A 257 17.75 -3.93 -20.20
CA GLN A 257 16.51 -3.16 -20.38
C GLN A 257 15.97 -2.66 -19.04
N PHE A 258 15.99 -3.51 -18.02
CA PHE A 258 15.46 -3.27 -16.69
C PHE A 258 16.58 -3.03 -15.69
N SER A 259 16.34 -2.06 -14.81
CA SER A 259 17.32 -1.63 -13.80
C SER A 259 16.95 -2.09 -12.38
N HIS A 260 15.72 -2.56 -12.20
CA HIS A 260 15.16 -2.87 -10.90
C HIS A 260 14.03 -3.89 -11.03
N ALA A 261 13.90 -4.77 -10.05
CA ALA A 261 12.87 -5.81 -9.99
C ALA A 261 12.19 -5.82 -8.61
N ALA A 262 10.94 -6.26 -8.58
CA ALA A 262 10.16 -6.39 -7.37
C ALA A 262 9.07 -7.46 -7.52
N LEU A 263 8.42 -7.81 -6.41
CA LEU A 263 7.29 -8.74 -6.40
C LEU A 263 5.97 -8.04 -6.15
N VAL A 264 4.92 -8.46 -6.86
CA VAL A 264 3.55 -8.12 -6.49
C VAL A 264 3.18 -8.90 -5.23
N LEU A 265 2.53 -8.22 -4.28
CA LEU A 265 1.85 -8.82 -3.14
C LEU A 265 0.36 -8.51 -3.19
N LYS A 266 -0.46 -9.54 -2.95
CA LYS A 266 -1.91 -9.45 -2.83
C LYS A 266 -2.37 -10.30 -1.63
N PRO A 267 -2.62 -9.70 -0.47
CA PRO A 267 -3.05 -10.45 0.71
C PRO A 267 -4.34 -11.25 0.45
N LYS A 268 -4.51 -12.42 1.07
CA LYS A 268 -5.76 -13.20 0.96
C LYS A 268 -6.96 -12.34 1.39
N GLY A 269 -8.01 -12.31 0.56
CA GLY A 269 -9.20 -11.47 0.79
C GLY A 269 -9.01 -9.99 0.43
N SER A 270 -7.88 -9.65 -0.22
CA SER A 270 -7.55 -8.30 -0.66
C SER A 270 -7.83 -7.99 -2.11
N ASP A 271 -8.25 -6.76 -2.39
CA ASP A 271 -8.09 -6.14 -3.69
C ASP A 271 -6.88 -5.18 -3.76
N ILE A 272 -6.28 -4.80 -2.63
CA ILE A 272 -5.05 -4.00 -2.60
C ILE A 272 -3.92 -4.81 -3.20
N LEU A 273 -3.22 -4.18 -4.14
CA LEU A 273 -1.95 -4.64 -4.67
C LEU A 273 -0.82 -3.79 -4.12
N MET A 274 0.16 -4.49 -3.57
CA MET A 274 1.40 -3.90 -3.10
C MET A 274 2.56 -4.42 -3.96
N VAL A 275 3.69 -3.75 -3.83
CA VAL A 275 4.97 -4.16 -4.38
C VAL A 275 5.94 -4.35 -3.23
N TRP A 276 6.67 -5.45 -3.24
CA TRP A 276 7.75 -5.73 -2.30
C TRP A 276 9.08 -5.65 -3.04
N GLU A 277 9.91 -4.71 -2.60
CA GLU A 277 11.17 -4.40 -3.26
C GLU A 277 12.28 -4.15 -2.24
N SER A 278 13.54 -4.28 -2.66
CA SER A 278 14.68 -3.75 -1.92
C SER A 278 15.24 -2.52 -2.65
N CYS A 279 15.12 -1.31 -2.06
CA CYS A 279 15.69 -0.10 -2.66
C CYS A 279 16.11 0.95 -1.63
N ARG A 280 16.93 1.94 -2.04
CA ARG A 280 17.35 3.06 -1.16
C ARG A 280 16.25 4.05 -0.79
N ASN A 281 15.09 3.99 -1.45
CA ASN A 281 13.94 4.85 -1.20
C ASN A 281 14.24 6.37 -1.25
N PHE A 282 14.92 6.81 -2.31
CA PHE A 282 15.26 8.23 -2.52
C PHE A 282 14.05 9.18 -2.59
N VAL A 283 12.87 8.63 -2.83
CA VAL A 283 11.61 9.38 -2.98
C VAL A 283 10.97 9.69 -1.62
N GLY A 284 11.45 9.05 -0.54
CA GLY A 284 10.89 9.24 0.80
C GLY A 284 9.51 8.62 0.95
N LYS A 285 9.27 7.47 0.32
CA LYS A 285 8.01 6.75 0.43
C LYS A 285 7.92 6.04 1.78
N VAL A 286 6.72 5.94 2.33
CA VAL A 286 6.49 5.25 3.60
C VAL A 286 6.36 3.76 3.34
N ASP A 287 7.27 2.96 3.89
CA ASP A 287 7.11 1.51 3.88
C ASP A 287 5.84 1.12 4.65
N LEU A 288 4.97 0.32 4.05
CA LEU A 288 3.70 -0.10 4.64
C LEU A 288 3.89 -1.17 5.72
N GLY A 289 5.03 -1.87 5.74
CA GLY A 289 5.39 -2.77 6.83
C GLY A 289 5.73 -1.96 8.07
N SER A 290 6.81 -1.19 8.00
CA SER A 290 7.37 -0.44 9.13
C SER A 290 6.68 0.88 9.47
N CYS A 291 5.86 1.42 8.57
CA CYS A 291 5.34 2.78 8.61
C CYS A 291 6.43 3.87 8.67
N GLN A 292 7.64 3.56 8.19
CA GLN A 292 8.77 4.49 8.20
C GLN A 292 9.28 4.76 6.79
N ILE A 293 9.91 5.92 6.62
CA ILE A 293 10.72 6.17 5.43
C ILE A 293 12.07 5.48 5.65
N MET A 294 12.26 4.35 4.99
CA MET A 294 13.49 3.59 5.10
C MET A 294 14.00 3.08 3.75
N GLY A 295 15.30 2.86 3.67
CA GLY A 295 15.94 2.13 2.58
C GLY A 295 16.15 0.68 2.98
N GLY A 296 15.98 -0.23 2.01
CA GLY A 296 16.03 -1.67 2.22
C GLY A 296 14.81 -2.34 1.63
N THR A 297 14.48 -3.49 2.20
CA THR A 297 13.23 -4.19 1.92
C THR A 297 12.05 -3.34 2.40
N GLN A 298 11.11 -3.08 1.50
CA GLN A 298 9.93 -2.27 1.77
C GLN A 298 8.74 -2.74 0.94
N ILE A 299 7.55 -2.50 1.48
CA ILE A 299 6.26 -2.77 0.88
C ILE A 299 5.63 -1.42 0.54
N LEU A 300 5.29 -1.22 -0.72
CA LEU A 300 4.67 0.01 -1.19
C LEU A 300 3.37 -0.32 -1.94
N PRO A 301 2.43 0.63 -2.09
CA PRO A 301 1.32 0.44 -3.02
C PRO A 301 1.82 0.27 -4.45
N LEU A 302 1.35 -0.75 -5.16
CA LEU A 302 1.83 -1.06 -6.51
C LEU A 302 1.57 0.13 -7.47
N LYS A 303 0.33 0.65 -7.51
CA LYS A 303 -0.06 1.81 -8.33
C LYS A 303 0.90 2.98 -8.12
N HIS A 304 1.21 3.34 -6.87
CA HIS A 304 2.08 4.47 -6.56
C HIS A 304 3.56 4.21 -6.88
N LYS A 305 4.01 2.94 -6.86
CA LYS A 305 5.35 2.61 -7.35
C LYS A 305 5.43 2.76 -8.86
N ILE A 306 4.47 2.21 -9.60
CA ILE A 306 4.38 2.31 -11.06
C ILE A 306 4.40 3.79 -11.47
N PHE A 307 3.41 4.57 -11.01
CA PHE A 307 3.21 5.97 -11.41
C PHE A 307 4.03 6.98 -10.58
N SER A 308 5.13 6.54 -9.99
CA SER A 308 5.96 7.40 -9.13
C SER A 308 6.62 8.55 -9.88
N GLY A 309 6.67 8.51 -11.21
CA GLY A 309 7.41 9.47 -12.03
C GLY A 309 8.93 9.26 -12.01
N TYR A 310 9.40 8.12 -11.49
CA TYR A 310 10.82 7.73 -11.48
C TYR A 310 11.13 6.52 -12.38
N ASN A 311 10.13 6.02 -13.11
CA ASN A 311 10.29 4.90 -14.03
C ASN A 311 9.87 5.35 -15.44
N ASP A 312 10.70 5.01 -16.41
CA ASP A 312 10.48 5.25 -17.84
C ASP A 312 9.56 4.24 -18.46
N GLU A 313 9.65 3.03 -17.94
CA GLU A 313 8.98 1.86 -18.40
C GLU A 313 8.78 0.94 -17.20
N VAL A 314 7.60 0.31 -17.17
CA VAL A 314 7.27 -0.71 -16.19
C VAL A 314 6.66 -1.87 -16.95
N ALA A 315 7.17 -3.06 -16.69
CA ALA A 315 6.62 -4.31 -17.20
C ALA A 315 6.21 -5.21 -16.03
N ILE A 316 5.15 -5.98 -16.23
CA ILE A 316 4.73 -7.01 -15.27
C ILE A 316 4.79 -8.37 -15.96
N ARG A 317 5.38 -9.35 -15.29
CA ARG A 317 5.33 -10.76 -15.70
C ARG A 317 4.45 -11.53 -14.72
N ARG A 318 3.35 -12.10 -15.21
CA ARG A 318 2.44 -12.89 -14.38
C ARG A 318 2.95 -14.31 -14.19
N LEU A 319 2.87 -14.81 -12.97
CA LEU A 319 3.15 -16.19 -12.61
C LEU A 319 1.87 -17.02 -12.76
N VAL A 320 1.85 -17.86 -13.80
CA VAL A 320 0.68 -18.63 -14.24
C VAL A 320 0.96 -20.13 -14.24
N ASP A 321 -0.06 -20.93 -14.57
CA ASP A 321 0.00 -22.39 -14.71
C ASP A 321 0.41 -23.13 -13.43
N LEU A 322 -0.01 -22.61 -12.27
CA LEU A 322 0.13 -23.28 -10.98
C LEU A 322 -1.20 -23.91 -10.58
N THR A 323 -1.14 -25.07 -9.94
CA THR A 323 -2.29 -25.65 -9.24
C THR A 323 -2.68 -24.76 -8.05
N ASP A 324 -3.92 -24.86 -7.57
CA ASP A 324 -4.40 -24.09 -6.41
C ASP A 324 -3.51 -24.28 -5.17
N LYS A 325 -3.03 -25.51 -4.94
CA LYS A 325 -2.15 -25.85 -3.83
C LYS A 325 -0.77 -25.20 -3.97
N GLU A 326 -0.20 -25.19 -5.18
CA GLU A 326 1.08 -24.52 -5.43
C GLU A 326 0.93 -23.00 -5.33
N ARG A 327 -0.19 -22.45 -5.81
CA ARG A 327 -0.51 -21.02 -5.68
C ARG A 327 -0.59 -20.61 -4.21
N GLU A 328 -1.28 -21.40 -3.40
CA GLU A 328 -1.38 -21.16 -1.96
C GLU A 328 -0.01 -21.25 -1.29
N LYS A 329 0.80 -22.27 -1.61
CA LYS A 329 2.18 -22.40 -1.12
C LYS A 329 3.02 -21.17 -1.45
N VAL A 330 3.05 -20.75 -2.72
CA VAL A 330 3.83 -19.57 -3.16
C VAL A 330 3.37 -18.32 -2.42
N HIS A 331 2.06 -18.11 -2.34
CA HIS A 331 1.49 -16.98 -1.61
C HIS A 331 1.96 -16.97 -0.14
N ASP A 332 1.76 -18.08 0.56
CA ASP A 332 2.03 -18.15 2.01
C ASP A 332 3.52 -18.05 2.32
N THR A 333 4.38 -18.64 1.48
CA THR A 333 5.84 -18.49 1.61
C THR A 333 6.27 -17.04 1.40
N ILE A 334 5.85 -16.39 0.32
CA ILE A 334 6.26 -15.00 0.03
C ILE A 334 5.76 -14.05 1.14
N MET A 335 4.51 -14.20 1.59
CA MET A 335 3.97 -13.39 2.69
C MET A 335 4.66 -13.66 4.04
N ALA A 336 5.18 -14.86 4.27
CA ALA A 336 5.99 -15.14 5.46
C ALA A 336 7.38 -14.49 5.35
N LEU A 337 7.99 -14.53 4.16
CA LEU A 337 9.30 -13.91 3.91
C LEU A 337 9.27 -12.39 4.04
N THR A 338 8.18 -11.74 3.62
CA THR A 338 8.05 -10.28 3.77
C THR A 338 8.14 -9.86 5.24
N LYS A 339 7.59 -10.67 6.15
CA LYS A 339 7.70 -10.46 7.60
C LYS A 339 9.10 -10.79 8.13
N LYS A 340 9.68 -11.90 7.69
CA LYS A 340 11.03 -12.33 8.12
C LYS A 340 12.10 -11.32 7.73
N ARG A 341 11.96 -10.68 6.57
CA ARG A 341 12.94 -9.75 5.99
C ARG A 341 12.52 -8.29 6.18
N GLU A 342 11.62 -7.99 7.11
CA GLU A 342 11.22 -6.61 7.36
C GLU A 342 12.40 -5.79 7.89
N GLY A 343 12.63 -4.63 7.26
CA GLY A 343 13.69 -3.71 7.65
C GLY A 343 15.13 -4.16 7.40
N VAL A 344 15.32 -5.23 6.61
CA VAL A 344 16.65 -5.61 6.09
C VAL A 344 17.21 -4.46 5.27
N LYS A 345 18.40 -3.99 5.63
CA LYS A 345 19.01 -2.80 5.03
C LYS A 345 19.36 -3.04 3.57
N TYR A 346 19.29 -1.96 2.79
CA TYR A 346 19.74 -1.98 1.40
C TYR A 346 21.27 -2.10 1.32
N GLN A 347 21.79 -2.95 0.43
CA GLN A 347 23.23 -3.05 0.18
C GLN A 347 23.74 -1.78 -0.53
N ALA A 348 24.31 -0.84 0.23
CA ALA A 348 24.79 0.42 -0.32
C ALA A 348 26.10 0.28 -1.12
N ASN A 349 26.90 -0.74 -0.83
CA ASN A 349 28.29 -0.88 -1.31
C ASN A 349 28.41 -0.94 -2.84
N ILE A 350 27.44 -1.55 -3.54
CA ILE A 350 27.43 -1.64 -5.01
C ILE A 350 27.51 -0.24 -5.65
N PHE A 351 26.82 0.76 -5.08
CA PHE A 351 26.80 2.11 -5.65
C PHE A 351 27.96 2.99 -5.21
N GLU A 352 28.52 2.77 -4.01
CA GLU A 352 29.78 3.43 -3.63
C GLU A 352 30.93 2.94 -4.52
N MET A 353 30.90 1.66 -4.91
CA MET A 353 31.76 1.10 -5.97
C MET A 353 31.49 1.70 -7.35
N VAL A 354 30.23 1.86 -7.77
CA VAL A 354 29.88 2.54 -9.04
C VAL A 354 30.41 3.98 -9.07
N LYS A 355 30.38 4.69 -7.93
CA LYS A 355 30.87 6.08 -7.81
C LYS A 355 32.40 6.19 -7.94
N ALA A 356 33.14 5.09 -7.75
CA ALA A 356 34.60 5.05 -7.84
C ALA A 356 35.16 4.70 -9.23
N GLY A 357 34.31 4.30 -10.19
CA GLY A 357 34.52 4.44 -11.63
C GLY A 357 35.89 4.06 -12.23
N TYR A 358 36.30 2.79 -12.17
CA TYR A 358 37.01 2.08 -13.27
C TYR A 358 37.14 0.56 -12.99
N ASP A 359 37.31 0.14 -11.72
CA ASP A 359 37.36 -1.28 -11.28
C ASP A 359 36.00 -2.00 -11.29
N PHE A 360 35.01 -1.39 -11.93
CA PHE A 360 33.62 -1.76 -11.81
C PHE A 360 33.27 -3.05 -12.56
N PHE A 361 33.92 -3.37 -13.68
CA PHE A 361 33.58 -4.59 -14.43
C PHE A 361 34.05 -5.87 -13.71
N ASP A 362 35.30 -5.88 -13.23
CA ASP A 362 35.87 -7.05 -12.53
C ASP A 362 35.32 -7.21 -11.11
N ASN A 363 35.05 -6.11 -10.38
CA ASN A 363 34.48 -6.20 -9.03
C ASN A 363 32.95 -6.34 -8.99
N PHE A 364 32.21 -5.84 -9.98
CA PHE A 364 30.77 -6.11 -10.06
C PHE A 364 30.56 -7.60 -10.33
N LEU A 365 31.24 -8.17 -11.34
CA LEU A 365 31.19 -9.60 -11.63
C LEU A 365 31.72 -10.48 -10.48
N SER A 366 32.64 -9.99 -9.64
CA SER A 366 33.11 -10.76 -8.47
C SER A 366 32.09 -10.79 -7.31
N ILE A 367 31.24 -9.77 -7.18
CA ILE A 367 30.12 -9.76 -6.21
C ILE A 367 29.04 -10.79 -6.61
N PHE A 368 28.76 -10.96 -7.91
CA PHE A 368 27.90 -12.04 -8.43
C PHE A 368 28.62 -13.40 -8.51
N LYS A 369 29.76 -13.59 -7.84
CA LYS A 369 30.51 -14.87 -7.80
C LYS A 369 30.78 -15.36 -6.38
N ASN A 370 30.21 -14.71 -5.37
CA ASN A 370 30.37 -15.16 -4.00
C ASN A 370 29.60 -16.48 -3.80
N GLU A 371 30.32 -17.54 -3.46
CA GLU A 371 29.76 -18.89 -3.21
C GLU A 371 28.85 -18.94 -1.96
N GLU A 372 28.92 -17.94 -1.07
CA GLU A 372 28.11 -17.86 0.15
C GLU A 372 27.13 -16.67 0.09
N GLU A 373 25.84 -16.95 0.28
CA GLU A 373 24.77 -15.94 0.31
C GLU A 373 24.83 -15.11 1.60
N ASP A 374 25.27 -13.85 1.52
CA ASP A 374 25.14 -12.89 2.61
C ASP A 374 23.80 -12.13 2.52
N ILE A 375 22.76 -12.71 3.14
CA ILE A 375 21.41 -12.13 3.19
C ILE A 375 21.29 -10.92 4.14
N SER A 376 22.39 -10.44 4.77
CA SER A 376 22.35 -9.28 5.68
C SER A 376 22.04 -7.96 4.95
N THR A 377 22.24 -7.95 3.63
CA THR A 377 21.85 -6.87 2.74
C THR A 377 21.30 -7.45 1.45
N LEU A 378 20.20 -6.92 0.93
CA LEU A 378 19.60 -7.44 -0.31
C LEU A 378 19.55 -6.38 -1.37
N PHE A 379 19.87 -6.73 -2.61
CA PHE A 379 19.50 -5.92 -3.76
C PHE A 379 18.17 -6.38 -4.38
N CYS A 380 17.72 -5.66 -5.40
CA CYS A 380 16.35 -5.76 -5.88
C CYS A 380 16.01 -7.13 -6.50
N SER A 381 16.83 -7.63 -7.42
CA SER A 381 16.61 -8.92 -8.08
C SER A 381 16.98 -10.10 -7.19
N GLU A 382 17.96 -9.96 -6.29
CA GLU A 382 18.25 -10.95 -5.25
C GLU A 382 17.04 -11.21 -4.35
N LEU A 383 16.34 -10.15 -3.92
CA LEU A 383 15.10 -10.29 -3.14
C LEU A 383 14.07 -11.16 -3.88
N VAL A 384 13.90 -10.92 -5.19
CA VAL A 384 12.96 -11.67 -6.04
C VAL A 384 13.40 -13.13 -6.20
N ALA A 385 14.67 -13.35 -6.55
CA ALA A 385 15.23 -14.67 -6.75
C ALA A 385 15.18 -15.52 -5.47
N ASN A 386 15.59 -14.95 -4.33
CA ASN A 386 15.51 -15.62 -3.04
C ASN A 386 14.06 -15.99 -2.68
N ALA A 387 13.12 -15.07 -2.86
CA ALA A 387 11.70 -15.35 -2.60
C ALA A 387 11.17 -16.49 -3.48
N TYR A 388 11.65 -16.58 -4.73
CA TYR A 388 11.30 -17.66 -5.64
C TYR A 388 11.95 -18.99 -5.26
N GLN A 389 13.20 -19.00 -4.81
CA GLN A 389 13.88 -20.19 -4.30
C GLN A 389 13.17 -20.76 -3.07
N GLU A 390 12.88 -19.90 -2.10
CA GLU A 390 12.16 -20.26 -0.87
C GLU A 390 10.74 -20.77 -1.17
N ALA A 391 10.06 -20.21 -2.18
CA ALA A 391 8.76 -20.71 -2.65
C ALA A 391 8.87 -22.05 -3.40
N GLY A 392 10.07 -22.45 -3.80
CA GLY A 392 10.35 -23.63 -4.63
C GLY A 392 10.03 -23.42 -6.11
N LEU A 393 9.98 -22.17 -6.57
CA LEU A 393 9.83 -21.80 -7.98
C LEU A 393 11.17 -21.86 -8.72
N LEU A 394 12.25 -21.44 -8.07
CA LEU A 394 13.62 -21.59 -8.56
C LEU A 394 14.34 -22.67 -7.75
N GLY A 395 15.44 -23.19 -8.30
CA GLY A 395 16.34 -24.04 -7.54
C GLY A 395 17.53 -23.31 -6.98
N ASP A 396 18.30 -24.04 -6.19
CA ASP A 396 19.46 -23.53 -5.46
C ASP A 396 20.75 -23.70 -6.28
N GLU A 397 20.62 -24.06 -7.57
CA GLU A 397 21.77 -24.29 -8.45
C GLU A 397 22.49 -22.98 -8.82
N LYS A 398 21.76 -21.86 -8.82
CA LYS A 398 22.28 -20.51 -9.00
C LYS A 398 21.93 -19.69 -7.74
N PRO A 399 22.91 -19.13 -7.00
CA PRO A 399 22.64 -18.32 -5.82
C PRO A 399 21.76 -17.10 -6.13
N SER A 400 20.93 -16.66 -5.18
CA SER A 400 19.98 -15.55 -5.38
C SER A 400 20.67 -14.23 -5.73
N ASN A 401 21.84 -13.98 -5.15
CA ASN A 401 22.68 -12.81 -5.41
C ASN A 401 23.37 -12.84 -6.78
N GLU A 402 23.17 -13.89 -7.59
CA GLU A 402 23.67 -13.94 -8.97
C GLU A 402 22.62 -13.49 -10.00
N TYR A 403 21.37 -13.22 -9.59
CA TYR A 403 20.30 -12.82 -10.50
C TYR A 403 20.27 -11.32 -10.73
N SER A 404 20.29 -10.88 -11.98
CA SER A 404 20.02 -9.50 -12.39
C SER A 404 18.53 -9.28 -12.74
N PRO A 405 18.05 -8.02 -12.77
CA PRO A 405 16.67 -7.73 -13.18
C PRO A 405 16.30 -8.28 -14.57
N ASP A 406 17.23 -8.22 -15.52
CA ASP A 406 17.01 -8.72 -16.88
C ASP A 406 16.97 -10.24 -16.98
N GLU A 407 17.68 -10.94 -16.09
CA GLU A 407 17.57 -12.39 -16.00
C GLU A 407 16.19 -12.85 -15.51
N LEU A 408 15.41 -11.95 -14.91
CA LEU A 408 14.01 -12.15 -14.56
C LEU A 408 13.05 -11.70 -15.68
N SER A 409 13.56 -11.25 -16.83
CA SER A 409 12.77 -10.91 -18.02
C SER A 409 12.64 -12.11 -18.98
N SER A 410 11.79 -12.00 -20.00
CA SER A 410 11.61 -12.99 -21.06
C SER A 410 12.76 -13.03 -22.05
N GLN A 411 13.70 -12.07 -21.99
CA GLN A 411 14.94 -12.12 -22.76
C GLN A 411 15.84 -13.26 -22.29
N ASN A 412 15.79 -13.60 -20.99
CA ASN A 412 16.46 -14.77 -20.45
C ASN A 412 15.66 -16.04 -20.77
N LYS A 413 16.10 -16.75 -21.82
CA LYS A 413 15.49 -18.01 -22.25
C LYS A 413 15.85 -19.18 -21.33
N ASP A 414 16.86 -19.02 -20.48
CA ASP A 414 17.36 -20.08 -19.60
C ASP A 414 16.67 -20.06 -18.22
N LEU A 415 15.89 -19.01 -17.90
CA LEU A 415 15.09 -18.96 -16.67
C LEU A 415 13.95 -19.98 -16.72
N THR A 416 14.16 -21.13 -16.08
CA THR A 416 13.16 -22.20 -15.98
C THR A 416 12.66 -22.31 -14.54
N LEU A 417 11.34 -22.26 -14.35
CA LEU A 417 10.72 -22.49 -13.04
C LEU A 417 10.48 -23.99 -12.81
N LYS A 418 10.65 -24.44 -11.56
CA LYS A 418 10.34 -25.82 -11.11
C LYS A 418 8.83 -26.10 -11.14
N MET A 419 8.00 -25.07 -11.03
CA MET A 419 6.54 -25.14 -11.14
C MET A 419 5.98 -23.81 -11.68
N GLY A 420 4.87 -23.89 -12.43
CA GLY A 420 4.28 -22.75 -13.13
C GLY A 420 5.19 -22.18 -14.23
N ARG A 421 4.82 -21.01 -14.75
CA ARG A 421 5.66 -20.24 -15.68
C ARG A 421 5.43 -18.74 -15.54
N LEU A 422 6.42 -17.96 -15.97
CA LEU A 422 6.27 -16.52 -16.14
C LEU A 422 5.81 -16.21 -17.57
N GLU A 423 4.74 -15.44 -17.70
CA GLU A 423 4.36 -14.86 -18.98
C GLU A 423 5.42 -13.87 -19.51
N LYS A 424 5.26 -13.44 -20.76
CA LYS A 424 6.04 -12.31 -21.29
C LYS A 424 5.69 -11.02 -20.56
N GLU A 425 6.54 -10.02 -20.71
CA GLU A 425 6.34 -8.67 -20.20
C GLU A 425 5.00 -8.09 -20.69
N ILE A 426 4.20 -7.63 -19.74
CA ILE A 426 3.04 -6.78 -19.99
C ILE A 426 3.45 -5.35 -19.68
N TYR A 427 3.69 -4.54 -20.72
CA TYR A 427 4.13 -3.16 -20.57
C TYR A 427 2.98 -2.26 -20.15
N ILE A 428 3.21 -1.49 -19.09
CA ILE A 428 2.22 -0.57 -18.52
C ILE A 428 2.33 0.79 -19.19
N ARG A 429 1.22 1.28 -19.70
CA ARG A 429 1.10 2.66 -20.18
C ARG A 429 1.31 3.64 -19.02
N MET A 430 2.37 4.43 -19.12
CA MET A 430 2.76 5.42 -18.11
C MET A 430 2.08 6.78 -18.37
N LYS A 431 0.74 6.84 -18.44
CA LYS A 431 -0.01 8.11 -18.51
C LYS A 431 -0.64 8.44 -17.17
N TYR A 432 -0.44 9.67 -16.69
CA TYR A 432 -1.01 10.15 -15.43
C TYR A 432 -2.55 10.21 -15.47
N ASP A 433 -3.15 10.42 -16.64
CA ASP A 433 -4.61 10.49 -16.81
C ASP A 433 -5.31 9.14 -16.54
N ASP A 434 -4.58 8.01 -16.65
CA ASP A 434 -5.10 6.68 -16.27
C ASP A 434 -5.16 6.48 -14.74
N LEU A 435 -4.84 7.52 -13.94
CA LEU A 435 -4.95 7.47 -12.48
C LEU A 435 -6.38 7.54 -11.97
N ASP A 436 -7.40 7.75 -12.83
CA ASP A 436 -8.85 7.82 -12.53
C ASP A 436 -9.10 7.77 -11.02
N ILE A 437 -9.15 8.96 -10.41
CA ILE A 437 -9.33 9.17 -8.96
C ILE A 437 -10.74 8.70 -8.52
N GLU A 438 -11.57 8.19 -9.44
CA GLU A 438 -12.98 7.91 -9.22
C GLU A 438 -13.32 6.56 -8.54
N ASP A 439 -12.36 5.64 -8.31
CA ASP A 439 -12.63 4.33 -7.65
C ASP A 439 -12.28 4.28 -6.14
#